data_AF-A0AAU5KAA1-F1
#
_entry.id   AF-A0AAU5KAA1-F1
#
_cell.length_a   1.000
_cell.length_b   1.000
_cell.length_c   1.000
_cell.angle_alpha   90.00
_cell.angle_beta   90.00
_cell.angle_gamma   90.00
#
_symmetry.space_group_name_H-M   'P 1'
#
loop_
_entity.id
_entity.type
_entity.pdbx_description
1 polymer ?
#
loop_
_entity_poly.entity_id
_entity_poly.type
_entity_poly.pdbx_seq_one_letter_code
_entity_poly.pdbx_strand_id
1 'polypeptide(L)'
;MSIDFFGNAAGGPSGPPVCSAKGCQADAVWVLVWNNPKLHTPERRKTWLACAEHREHLSQFLGVRGFLREVVALADWAAQSDTPQER
;
A
#
# COMPACT_ATOMS: atom_id res chain seq x y z
N MET A 1 19.03 20.79 27.20
CA MET A 1 17.72 20.56 26.58
C MET A 1 17.83 19.36 25.66
N SER A 2 17.43 18.19 26.13
CA SER A 2 17.29 16.99 25.29
C SER A 2 15.98 17.10 24.53
N ILE A 3 16.05 17.06 23.21
CA ILE A 3 14.88 16.97 22.34
C ILE A 3 14.55 15.48 22.20
N ASP A 4 13.71 14.97 23.08
CA ASP A 4 13.07 13.67 22.91
C ASP A 4 11.99 13.80 21.81
N PHE A 5 12.42 13.84 20.54
CA PHE A 5 11.55 14.06 19.36
C PHE A 5 11.05 12.76 18.71
N PHE A 6 11.19 11.62 19.39
CA PHE A 6 10.71 10.32 18.91
C PHE A 6 9.70 9.75 19.89
N GLY A 7 8.49 10.33 19.86
CA GLY A 7 7.30 9.67 20.39
C GLY A 7 7.06 8.39 19.60
N ASN A 8 7.54 7.26 20.15
CA ASN A 8 7.25 5.92 19.68
C ASN A 8 5.76 5.61 19.94
N ALA A 9 4.90 6.03 19.01
CA ALA A 9 3.51 5.57 18.95
C ALA A 9 3.47 4.22 18.22
N ALA A 10 3.89 3.16 18.92
CA ALA A 10 3.61 1.78 18.54
C ALA A 10 2.11 1.52 18.75
N GLY A 11 1.31 2.05 17.83
CA GLY A 11 -0.14 1.99 17.85
C GLY A 11 -0.66 2.36 16.47
N GLY A 12 -0.23 1.61 15.46
CA GLY A 12 -0.86 1.68 14.14
C GLY A 12 -2.36 1.39 14.25
N PRO A 13 -3.18 1.81 13.28
CA PRO A 13 -4.62 1.59 13.33
C PRO A 13 -4.92 0.12 13.56
N SER A 14 -5.64 -0.19 14.64
CA SER A 14 -5.95 -1.53 15.12
C SER A 14 -7.11 -2.20 14.36
N GLY A 15 -7.51 -1.62 13.22
CA GLY A 15 -8.60 -2.10 12.38
C GLY A 15 -8.10 -2.70 11.07
N PRO A 16 -8.99 -3.34 10.29
CA PRO A 16 -8.65 -3.83 8.96
C PRO A 16 -8.07 -2.69 8.10
N PRO A 17 -7.10 -2.98 7.24
CA PRO A 17 -6.52 -2.00 6.34
C PRO A 17 -7.60 -1.35 5.48
N VAL A 18 -7.57 -0.02 5.37
CA VAL A 18 -8.60 0.76 4.69
C VAL A 18 -8.23 1.04 3.23
N CYS A 19 -9.23 1.07 2.35
CA CYS A 19 -9.06 1.44 0.95
C CYS A 19 -8.45 2.85 0.77
N SER A 20 -7.49 2.98 -0.14
CA SER A 20 -6.82 4.24 -0.48
C SER A 20 -7.63 5.16 -1.40
N ALA A 21 -8.78 4.72 -1.89
CA ALA A 21 -9.66 5.57 -2.68
C ALA A 21 -10.16 6.74 -1.82
N LYS A 22 -10.15 7.95 -2.40
CA LYS A 22 -10.51 9.18 -1.68
C LYS A 22 -11.93 9.05 -1.10
N GLY A 23 -12.05 9.17 0.22
CA GLY A 23 -13.33 9.11 0.93
C GLY A 23 -13.90 7.69 1.13
N CYS A 24 -13.21 6.65 0.66
CA CYS A 24 -13.62 5.28 0.93
C CYS A 24 -13.11 4.84 2.30
N GLN A 25 -13.97 4.19 3.09
CA GLN A 25 -13.63 3.62 4.41
C GLN A 25 -13.83 2.10 4.44
N ALA A 26 -14.07 1.48 3.29
CA ALA A 26 -14.25 0.04 3.19
C ALA A 26 -12.93 -0.71 3.38
N ASP A 27 -13.03 -1.94 3.89
CA ASP A 27 -11.91 -2.84 4.09
C ASP A 27 -11.23 -3.15 2.75
N ALA A 28 -9.91 -3.03 2.74
CA ALA A 28 -9.10 -3.38 1.60
C ALA A 28 -8.92 -4.90 1.53
N VAL A 29 -9.03 -5.42 0.32
CA VAL A 29 -8.78 -6.85 0.02
C VAL A 29 -7.77 -7.01 -1.13
N TRP A 30 -7.29 -5.91 -1.69
CA TRP A 30 -6.30 -5.86 -2.76
C TRP A 30 -5.17 -4.89 -2.44
N VAL A 31 -3.98 -5.20 -2.95
CA VAL A 31 -2.81 -4.32 -2.96
C VAL A 31 -2.44 -4.04 -4.41
N LEU A 32 -2.34 -2.77 -4.75
CA LEU A 32 -1.86 -2.29 -6.04
C LEU A 32 -0.44 -1.78 -5.87
N VAL A 33 0.52 -2.50 -6.44
CA VAL A 33 1.93 -2.10 -6.45
C VAL A 33 2.15 -1.20 -7.65
N TRP A 34 2.78 -0.05 -7.43
CA TRP A 34 2.99 0.94 -8.47
C TRP A 34 4.34 1.66 -8.34
N ASN A 35 4.81 2.19 -9.47
CA ASN A 35 6.04 2.98 -9.58
C ASN A 35 5.80 4.13 -10.56
N ASN A 36 6.20 5.35 -10.17
CA ASN A 36 6.26 6.48 -11.09
C ASN A 36 7.72 6.65 -11.56
N PRO A 37 8.06 6.22 -12.78
CA PRO A 37 9.45 6.22 -13.26
C PRO A 37 10.02 7.62 -13.46
N LYS A 38 9.17 8.66 -13.49
CA LYS A 38 9.63 10.05 -13.55
C LYS A 38 10.21 10.55 -12.22
N LEU A 39 9.86 9.90 -11.10
CA LEU A 39 10.22 10.34 -9.74
C LEU A 39 11.01 9.30 -8.95
N HIS A 40 10.93 8.03 -9.34
CA HIS A 40 11.43 6.90 -8.56
C HIS A 40 12.25 5.98 -9.45
N THR A 41 13.31 5.40 -8.88
CA THR A 41 14.04 4.32 -9.55
C THR A 41 13.13 3.09 -9.73
N PRO A 42 13.43 2.17 -10.67
CA PRO A 42 12.60 0.99 -10.92
C PRO A 42 12.39 0.09 -9.70
N GLU A 43 13.34 0.09 -8.76
CA GLU A 43 13.34 -0.73 -7.55
C GLU A 43 12.38 -0.15 -6.49
N ARG A 44 12.15 1.16 -6.50
CA ARG A 44 11.30 1.82 -5.51
C ARG A 44 9.83 1.64 -5.85
N ARG A 45 9.19 0.68 -5.18
CA ARG A 45 7.76 0.39 -5.33
C ARG A 45 6.94 1.02 -4.21
N LYS A 46 5.79 1.56 -4.56
CA LYS A 46 4.78 2.04 -3.61
C LYS A 46 3.56 1.13 -3.68
N THR A 47 2.75 1.14 -2.63
CA THR A 47 1.54 0.34 -2.54
C THR A 47 0.32 1.23 -2.28
N TRP A 48 -0.79 0.89 -2.91
CA TRP A 48 -2.13 1.39 -2.57
C TRP A 48 -3.02 0.22 -2.21
N LEU A 49 -3.91 0.42 -1.25
CA LEU A 49 -4.86 -0.59 -0.79
C LEU A 49 -6.22 -0.35 -1.45
N ALA A 50 -6.92 -1.41 -1.84
CA ALA A 50 -8.23 -1.29 -2.48
C ALA A 50 -9.24 -2.31 -1.96
N CYS A 51 -10.48 -1.85 -1.74
CA CYS A 51 -11.63 -2.74 -1.59
C CYS A 51 -12.01 -3.35 -2.95
N ALA A 52 -12.92 -4.32 -2.96
CA ALA A 52 -13.36 -4.99 -4.19
C ALA A 52 -13.93 -4.00 -5.22
N GLU A 53 -14.68 -3.00 -4.76
CA GLU A 53 -15.33 -1.99 -5.62
C GLU A 53 -14.31 -1.06 -6.30
N HIS A 54 -13.28 -0.62 -5.56
CA HIS A 54 -12.33 0.38 -6.06
C HIS A 54 -11.10 -0.19 -6.75
N ARG A 55 -10.91 -1.52 -6.73
CA ARG A 55 -9.76 -2.19 -7.36
C ARG A 55 -9.60 -1.78 -8.82
N GLU A 56 -10.68 -1.86 -9.59
CA GLU A 56 -10.63 -1.61 -11.03
C GLU A 56 -10.34 -0.15 -11.34
N HIS A 57 -11.05 0.78 -10.68
CA HIS A 57 -10.84 2.21 -10.88
C HIS A 57 -9.38 2.63 -10.58
N LEU A 58 -8.81 2.21 -9.45
CA LEU A 58 -7.42 2.53 -9.10
C LEU A 58 -6.42 1.89 -10.07
N SER A 59 -6.69 0.65 -10.51
CA SER A 59 -5.86 -0.05 -11.49
C SER A 59 -5.86 0.68 -12.83
N GLN A 60 -7.02 1.11 -13.32
CA GLN A 60 -7.12 1.89 -14.55
C GLN A 60 -6.39 3.23 -14.42
N PHE A 61 -6.57 3.95 -13.30
CA PHE A 61 -5.88 5.21 -13.06
C PHE A 61 -4.34 5.09 -13.14
N LEU A 62 -3.79 4.03 -12.55
CA LEU A 62 -2.36 3.73 -12.60
C LEU A 62 -1.93 3.19 -13.98
N GLY A 63 -2.78 2.37 -14.60
CA GLY A 63 -2.52 1.72 -15.89
C GLY A 63 -2.38 2.71 -17.03
N VAL A 64 -3.30 3.68 -17.17
CA VAL A 64 -3.25 4.70 -18.24
C VAL A 64 -2.00 5.59 -18.15
N ARG A 65 -1.37 5.66 -16.96
CA ARG A 65 -0.12 6.40 -16.73
C ARG A 65 1.13 5.53 -16.84
N GLY A 66 0.97 4.22 -17.05
CA GLY A 66 2.06 3.25 -17.06
C GLY A 66 2.71 3.07 -15.68
N PHE A 67 2.00 3.37 -14.58
CA PHE A 67 2.54 3.29 -13.23
C PHE A 67 2.27 1.94 -12.56
N LEU A 68 1.20 1.26 -12.95
CA LEU A 68 0.81 -0.02 -12.36
C LEU A 68 1.88 -1.08 -12.62
N ARG A 69 2.23 -1.83 -11.58
CA ARG A 69 3.19 -2.93 -11.66
C ARG A 69 2.51 -4.26 -11.41
N GLU A 70 1.69 -4.32 -10.37
CA GLU A 70 1.07 -5.56 -9.93
C GLU A 70 -0.22 -5.27 -9.16
N VAL A 71 -1.15 -6.21 -9.20
CA VAL A 71 -2.36 -6.23 -8.37
C VAL A 71 -2.43 -7.61 -7.72
N VAL A 72 -2.31 -7.65 -6.39
CA VAL A 72 -2.32 -8.90 -5.60
C VAL A 72 -3.39 -8.84 -4.53
N ALA A 73 -3.88 -10.00 -4.11
CA ALA A 73 -4.78 -10.06 -2.96
C ALA A 73 -4.01 -9.63 -1.70
N LEU A 74 -4.70 -8.91 -0.81
CA LEU A 74 -4.10 -8.43 0.43
C LEU A 74 -3.62 -9.59 1.31
N ALA A 75 -4.37 -10.70 1.35
CA ALA A 75 -4.00 -11.89 2.12
C ALA A 75 -2.64 -12.45 1.67
N ASP A 76 -2.43 -12.58 0.35
CA ASP A 76 -1.18 -13.09 -0.22
C ASP A 76 -0.01 -12.13 0.05
N TRP A 77 -0.26 -10.82 -0.03
CA TRP A 77 0.77 -9.81 0.23
C TRP A 77 1.16 -9.73 1.72
N ALA A 78 0.19 -9.87 2.63
CA ALA A 78 0.43 -9.89 4.06
C ALA A 78 1.28 -11.11 4.47
N ALA A 79 0.97 -12.29 3.93
CA ALA A 79 1.75 -13.50 4.16
C ALA A 79 3.21 -13.37 3.73
N GLN A 80 3.47 -12.67 2.62
CA GLN A 80 4.84 -12.40 2.14
C GLN A 80 5.59 -11.41 3.05
N SER A 81 4.89 -10.38 3.53
CA SER A 81 5.47 -9.32 4.36
C SER A 81 5.83 -9.77 5.77
N ASP A 82 5.16 -10.81 6.28
CA ASP A 82 5.36 -11.35 7.62
C ASP A 82 6.45 -12.43 7.70
N THR A 83 7.13 -12.71 6.57
CA THR A 83 8.30 -13.60 6.58
C THR A 83 9.40 -12.95 7.41
N PRO A 84 9.89 -13.56 8.51
CA PRO A 84 11.01 -13.02 9.25
C PRO A 84 12.21 -12.91 8.30
N GLN A 85 12.68 -11.68 8.09
CA GLN A 85 13.87 -11.46 7.28
C GLN A 85 15.07 -12.04 8.04
N GLU A 86 15.53 -13.22 7.60
CA GLU A 86 16.67 -13.93 8.18
C GLU A 86 17.89 -12.99 8.18
N ARG A 87 18.44 -12.74 9.37
CA ARG A 87 19.60 -11.89 9.63
C ARG A 87 20.90 -12.59 9.30
#